data_AF-A0A4V1SR19-F1
#
_entry.id   AF-A0A4V1SR19-F1
#
_cell.length_a   1.000
_cell.length_b   1.000
_cell.length_c   1.000
_cell.angle_alpha   90.00
_cell.angle_beta   90.00
_cell.angle_gamma   90.00
#
_symmetry.space_group_name_H-M   'P 1'
#
loop_
_entity.id
_entity.type
_entity.pdbx_description
1 polymer ?
#
loop_
_entity_poly.entity_id
_entity_poly.type
_entity_poly.pdbx_seq_one_letter_code
_entity_poly.pdbx_strand_id
1 'polypeptide(L)' 'MEHLHQSFTVKFEYNVYFTSGIFNSANTLFSNFLNTASTGAQRKILFVIDQGVIDAHPGLTAQIKQYFAATNAVQLVQDI' A
#
# COMPACT_ATOMS: atom_id res chain seq x y z
N MET A 1 -37.42 -5.75 35.64
CA MET A 1 -36.77 -6.36 34.46
C MET A 1 -35.32 -5.95 34.51
N GLU A 2 -34.39 -6.91 34.52
CA GLU A 2 -32.96 -6.60 34.49
C GLU A 2 -32.47 -6.55 33.04
N HIS A 3 -31.72 -5.51 32.70
CA HIS A 3 -31.16 -5.32 31.36
C HIS A 3 -29.75 -4.73 31.44
N LEU A 4 -28.83 -5.28 30.66
CA LEU A 4 -27.46 -4.78 30.50
C LEU A 4 -27.34 -4.08 29.15
N HIS A 5 -27.17 -2.76 29.18
CA HIS A 5 -26.94 -1.94 27.99
C HIS A 5 -25.44 -1.69 27.82
N GLN A 6 -24.88 -2.04 26.66
CA GLN A 6 -23.49 -1.79 26.31
C GLN A 6 -23.41 -0.97 25.01
N SER A 7 -22.54 0.02 25.02
CA SER A 7 -22.20 0.86 23.87
C SER A 7 -20.69 1.03 23.83
N PHE A 8 -20.09 0.93 22.64
CA PHE A 8 -18.68 1.23 22.42
C PHE A 8 -18.47 1.91 21.07
N THR A 9 -17.40 2.70 20.98
CA THR A 9 -17.01 3.43 19.78
C THR A 9 -15.63 2.98 19.35
N VAL A 10 -15.48 2.64 18.06
CA VAL A 10 -14.16 2.36 17.47
C VAL A 10 -13.65 3.65 16.82
N LYS A 11 -12.62 4.25 17.40
CA LYS A 11 -11.94 5.41 16.81
C LYS A 11 -11.05 4.93 15.66
N PHE A 12 -11.21 5.52 14.48
CA PHE A 12 -10.41 5.20 13.29
C PHE A 12 -9.63 6.45 12.85
N GLU A 13 -8.31 6.39 12.92
CA GLU A 13 -7.40 7.47 12.52
C GLU A 13 -6.36 6.93 11.54
N TYR A 14 -6.16 7.63 10.43
CA TYR A 14 -5.13 7.31 9.45
C TYR A 14 -4.65 8.57 8.75
N ASN A 15 -3.38 8.56 8.36
CA ASN A 15 -2.78 9.65 7.60
C ASN A 15 -3.14 9.54 6.13
N VAL A 16 -3.54 10.66 5.53
CA VAL A 16 -3.75 10.79 4.08
C VAL A 16 -2.57 11.53 3.48
N TYR A 17 -1.84 10.88 2.58
CA TYR A 17 -0.71 11.45 1.88
C TYR A 17 -1.09 11.71 0.42
N PHE A 18 -0.99 12.96 -0.03
CA PHE A 18 -1.27 13.34 -1.41
C PHE A 18 0.01 13.34 -2.24
N THR A 19 -0.05 12.75 -3.43
CA THR A 19 1.09 12.74 -4.35
C THR A 19 0.66 12.45 -5.78
N SER A 20 1.57 12.67 -6.74
CA SER A 20 1.41 12.27 -8.14
C SER A 20 2.56 11.33 -8.54
N GLY A 21 2.26 10.34 -9.38
CA GLY A 21 3.26 9.37 -9.84
C GLY A 21 3.93 8.61 -8.68
N ILE A 22 3.15 7.94 -7.84
CA ILE A 22 3.66 7.23 -6.64
C ILE A 22 4.73 6.17 -6.95
N PHE A 23 4.71 5.60 -8.16
CA PHE A 23 5.70 4.62 -8.66
C PHE A 23 6.84 5.24 -9.48
N ASN A 24 6.93 6.58 -9.53
CA ASN A 24 8.09 7.26 -10.09
C ASN A 24 9.25 7.20 -9.08
N SER A 25 10.44 6.77 -9.49
CA SER A 25 11.61 6.69 -8.61
C SER A 25 12.05 8.05 -8.04
N ALA A 26 11.71 9.16 -8.71
CA ALA A 26 11.95 10.51 -8.18
C ALA A 26 10.99 10.88 -7.03
N ASN A 27 9.85 10.17 -6.90
CA ASN A 27 8.91 10.35 -5.81
C ASN A 27 9.28 9.44 -4.64
N THR A 28 9.84 10.05 -3.59
CA THR A 28 10.36 9.32 -2.42
C THR A 28 9.30 9.04 -1.35
N LEU A 29 8.06 9.54 -1.51
CA LEU A 29 7.04 9.43 -0.47
C LEU A 29 6.75 7.98 -0.11
N PHE A 30 6.56 7.13 -1.13
CA PHE A 30 6.19 5.74 -0.91
C PHE A 30 7.36 4.92 -0.35
N SER A 31 8.59 5.12 -0.84
CA SER A 31 9.77 4.47 -0.28
C SER A 31 10.00 4.88 1.17
N ASN A 32 9.83 6.17 1.50
CA ASN A 32 9.97 6.65 2.87
C ASN A 32 8.94 5.99 3.78
N PHE A 33 7.67 5.93 3.34
CA PHE A 33 6.60 5.24 4.06
C PHE A 33 6.94 3.76 4.30
N LEU A 34 7.33 3.03 3.25
CA LEU A 34 7.66 1.62 3.36
C LEU A 34 8.82 1.39 4.35
N ASN A 35 9.83 2.26 4.39
CA ASN A 35 10.98 2.12 5.28
C ASN A 35 10.70 2.44 6.76
N THR A 36 9.55 3.06 7.10
CA THR A 36 9.23 3.41 8.51
C THR A 36 8.98 2.21 9.42
N ALA A 37 8.52 1.08 8.87
CA ALA A 37 8.19 -0.12 9.64
C ALA A 37 9.28 -1.19 9.47
N SER A 38 10.36 -1.06 10.24
CA SER A 38 11.44 -2.06 10.32
C SER A 38 11.13 -3.06 11.44
N THR A 39 10.64 -4.25 11.09
CA THR A 39 10.35 -5.33 12.05
C THR A 39 11.33 -6.51 11.99
N GLY A 40 12.50 -6.34 11.35
CA GLY A 40 13.53 -7.39 11.22
C GLY A 40 13.16 -8.56 10.29
N ALA A 41 11.89 -8.70 9.91
CA ALA A 41 11.40 -9.70 8.95
C ALA A 41 11.19 -9.08 7.56
N GLN A 42 11.40 -9.88 6.51
CA GLN A 42 11.10 -9.48 5.14
C GLN A 42 9.58 -9.36 4.94
N ARG A 43 9.12 -8.14 4.66
CA ARG A 43 7.71 -7.85 4.39
C ARG A 43 7.39 -8.10 2.92
N LYS A 44 6.16 -8.54 2.65
CA LYS A 44 5.63 -8.75 1.31
C LYS A 44 4.52 -7.74 1.03
N ILE A 45 4.38 -7.32 -0.23
CA ILE A 45 3.31 -6.43 -0.69
C ILE A 45 2.60 -7.05 -1.89
N LEU A 46 1.26 -7.02 -1.86
CA LEU A 46 0.38 -7.48 -2.94
C LEU A 46 -0.44 -6.29 -3.42
N PHE A 47 -0.49 -6.10 -4.74
CA PHE A 47 -1.37 -5.12 -5.38
C PHE A 47 -2.57 -5.85 -5.98
N VAL A 48 -3.77 -5.54 -5.49
CA VAL A 48 -5.03 -5.99 -6.09
C VAL A 48 -5.60 -4.79 -6.83
N ILE A 49 -5.77 -4.93 -8.13
CA ILE A 49 -6.13 -3.82 -9.02
C ILE A 49 -7.41 -4.21 -9.76
N ASP A 50 -8.39 -3.32 -9.73
CA ASP A 50 -9.63 -3.48 -10.49
C ASP A 50 -9.37 -3.36 -12.00
N GLN A 51 -10.14 -4.10 -12.80
CA GLN A 51 -9.98 -4.11 -14.26
C GLN A 51 -10.14 -2.71 -14.88
N GLY A 52 -11.10 -1.90 -14.41
CA GLY A 52 -11.30 -0.56 -14.94
C GLY A 52 -10.12 0.38 -14.67
N VAL A 53 -9.36 0.14 -13.60
CA VAL A 53 -8.12 0.88 -13.31
C VAL A 53 -7.02 0.49 -14.29
N ILE A 54 -6.88 -0.81 -14.59
CA ILE A 54 -5.91 -1.30 -15.58
C ILE A 54 -6.24 -0.76 -16.97
N ASP A 55 -7.51 -0.79 -17.36
CA ASP A 55 -7.96 -0.30 -18.66
C ASP A 55 -7.68 1.20 -18.84
N ALA A 56 -7.89 1.99 -17.77
CA ALA A 56 -7.59 3.42 -17.78
C ALA A 56 -6.09 3.74 -17.65
N HIS A 57 -5.28 2.81 -17.12
CA HIS A 57 -3.85 3.00 -16.89
C HIS A 57 -3.03 1.78 -17.37
N PRO A 58 -2.91 1.55 -18.70
CA PRO A 58 -2.30 0.33 -19.23
C PRO A 58 -0.84 0.09 -18.80
N GLY A 59 -0.11 1.16 -18.41
CA GLY A 59 1.27 1.08 -17.93
C GLY A 59 1.44 0.79 -16.44
N LEU A 60 0.35 0.77 -15.66
CA LEU A 60 0.39 0.73 -14.19
C LEU A 60 1.12 -0.52 -13.66
N THR A 61 0.80 -1.71 -14.20
CA THR A 61 1.43 -2.96 -13.77
C THR A 61 2.93 -2.95 -14.03
N ALA A 62 3.37 -2.42 -15.18
CA ALA A 62 4.78 -2.31 -15.50
C ALA A 62 5.49 -1.32 -14.55
N GLN A 63 4.87 -0.18 -14.25
CA GLN A 63 5.40 0.80 -13.30
C GLN A 63 5.57 0.22 -11.89
N ILE A 64 4.59 -0.55 -11.40
CA ILE A 64 4.68 -1.23 -10.10
C ILE A 64 5.87 -2.20 -10.11
N LYS A 65 5.94 -3.10 -11.11
CA LYS A 65 7.02 -4.10 -11.20
C LYS A 65 8.40 -3.43 -11.27
N GLN A 66 8.54 -2.38 -12.06
CA GLN A 66 9.79 -1.62 -12.19
C GLN A 66 10.17 -0.92 -10.88
N TYR A 67 9.22 -0.30 -10.18
CA TYR A 67 9.47 0.37 -8.91
C TYR A 67 10.00 -0.61 -7.85
N PHE A 68 9.40 -1.81 -7.76
CA PHE A 68 9.81 -2.81 -6.78
C PHE A 68 11.04 -3.64 -7.19
N ALA A 69 11.41 -3.65 -8.47
CA ALA A 69 12.70 -4.20 -8.89
C ALA A 69 13.90 -3.38 -8.37
N ALA A 70 13.69 -2.10 -8.05
CA ALA A 70 14.73 -1.19 -7.55
C ALA A 70 14.81 -1.11 -6.01
N THR A 71 13.91 -1.77 -5.27
CA THR A 71 13.85 -1.67 -3.80
C THR A 71 13.86 -3.05 -3.12
N ASN A 72 14.58 -3.14 -2.00
CA ASN A 72 14.61 -4.32 -1.13
C ASN A 72 13.81 -4.12 0.17
N ALA A 73 13.17 -2.95 0.35
CA ALA A 73 12.46 -2.62 1.59
C ALA A 73 11.25 -3.53 1.85
N VAL A 74 10.61 -3.97 0.76
CA VAL A 74 9.51 -4.94 0.74
C VAL A 74 9.60 -5.78 -0.54
N GLN A 75 9.18 -7.04 -0.48
CA GLN A 75 9.15 -7.94 -1.62
C GLN A 75 7.79 -7.88 -2.31
N LEU A 76 7.77 -7.58 -3.60
CA LEU A 76 6.56 -7.70 -4.41
C LEU A 76 6.18 -9.18 -4.56
N VAL A 77 4.93 -9.50 -4.24
CA VAL A 77 4.35 -10.83 -4.48
C VAL A 77 4.19 -11.03 -6.00
N GLN A 78 4.62 -12.18 -6.50
CA GLN A 78 4.47 -12.55 -7.91
C GLN A 78 3.00 -12.86 -8.22
N ASP A 79 2.60 -12.66 -9.48
CA ASP A 79 1.25 -12.97 -9.96
C ASP A 79 0.92 -14.47 -9.68
N ILE A 80 -0.31 -14.76 -9.23
CA ILE A 80 -0.82 -16.13 -9.01
C ILE A 80 -1.38 -16.68 -10.32
#